data_AF-A0AAW2RQX6-F1
#
_entry.id   AF-A0AAW2RQX6-F1
#
_cell.length_a   1.000
_cell.length_b   1.000
_cell.length_c   1.000
_cell.angle_alpha   90.00
_cell.angle_beta   90.00
_cell.angle_gamma   90.00
#
_symmetry.space_group_name_H-M   'P 1'
#
loop_
_entity.id
_entity.type
_entity.pdbx_description
1 polymer ?
#
loop_
_entity_poly.entity_id
_entity_poly.type
_entity_poly.pdbx_seq_one_letter_code
_entity_poly.pdbx_strand_id
1 'polypeptide(L)'
;MFDHRLASMTIFEEIDCSDVEIHAISEGYVVFPKIPLMRIEGPVAVVQLLETPLVNLINYASLVATNAARHRFVAGKSKLLLEFGLRRAQGPDGGIGASKYCYMGGFDATSNVAAGKLFGIPLRGTHSHAFVSSFMSPDEIIEKSLRSCDGSKVCEDFVSLVQTWLNKLKWSQLLDGIFGETNQSELAAFVSYALAFPKTFLALVDTYDVMRSGVPNFSAVALALNDLGYKAVGIRLDSGDLAYLSCETRKFFRAIEKEFGIRDFGKTSITASNDLNEETLDALNKQGHEVDAFGIGTHLVTCYAQPALGVVFKLVEINNQPRIKLSEDVSKVSIPCKKRCYRLYGKEGYPLVDLMTGENEPPPKAAERILCRHPFNESKRAYVVPQRVEELMKCFWPGRSDYRGYFRIAFVDYFSD
;
A
#
# COMPACT_ATOMS: atom_id res chain seq x y z
N MET A 1 -3.04 31.46 34.52
CA MET A 1 -3.31 30.84 33.18
C MET A 1 -2.10 30.07 32.65
N PHE A 2 -0.89 30.42 33.10
CA PHE A 2 0.28 29.54 33.17
C PHE A 2 0.68 29.46 34.64
N ASP A 3 0.95 28.26 35.17
CA ASP A 3 1.53 28.11 36.51
C ASP A 3 2.94 28.71 36.49
N HIS A 4 3.34 29.45 37.54
CA HIS A 4 4.70 29.99 37.67
C HIS A 4 5.78 28.90 37.64
N ARG A 5 5.41 27.62 37.82
CA ARG A 5 6.28 26.45 37.62
C ARG A 5 6.71 26.21 36.18
N LEU A 6 6.01 26.77 35.18
CA LEU A 6 6.45 26.68 33.77
C LEU A 6 7.71 27.53 33.48
N ALA A 7 8.13 28.37 34.43
CA ALA A 7 9.36 29.16 34.32
C ALA A 7 10.63 28.38 34.71
N SER A 8 10.52 27.18 35.30
CA SER A 8 11.68 26.33 35.61
C SER A 8 11.79 25.16 34.63
N MET A 9 12.97 24.99 34.02
CA MET A 9 13.23 23.89 33.07
C MET A 9 13.00 22.49 33.67
N THR A 10 12.96 22.36 35.00
CA THR A 10 12.62 21.14 35.74
C THR A 10 11.24 20.57 35.42
N ILE A 11 10.26 21.38 35.00
CA ILE A 11 8.92 20.86 34.67
C ILE A 11 8.92 19.93 33.45
N PHE A 12 9.90 20.07 32.55
CA PHE A 12 10.05 19.19 31.38
C PHE A 12 10.70 17.85 31.72
N GLU A 13 11.39 17.74 32.86
CA GLU A 13 11.99 16.47 33.30
C GLU A 13 10.93 15.52 33.87
N GLU A 14 9.83 16.06 34.41
CA GLU A 14 8.73 15.31 35.02
C GLU A 14 7.49 15.19 34.12
N ILE A 15 7.51 15.80 32.92
CA ILE A 15 6.34 15.82 32.04
C ILE A 15 6.07 14.41 31.48
N ASP A 16 4.83 13.96 31.59
CA ASP A 16 4.37 12.71 31.00
C ASP A 16 2.99 12.87 30.34
N CYS A 17 2.52 11.83 29.67
CA CYS A 17 1.20 11.77 29.05
C CYS A 17 0.18 10.99 29.89
N SER A 18 0.45 10.79 31.19
CA SER A 18 -0.39 9.95 32.06
C SER A 18 -1.79 10.53 32.26
N ASP A 19 -1.92 11.86 32.28
CA ASP A 19 -3.19 12.57 32.46
C ASP A 19 -3.84 13.00 31.14
N VAL A 20 -3.34 12.48 30.01
CA VAL A 20 -3.96 12.66 28.70
C VAL A 20 -4.98 11.55 28.48
N GLU A 21 -6.14 11.89 27.91
CA GLU A 21 -7.15 10.97 27.41
C GLU A 21 -7.28 11.13 25.89
N ILE A 22 -7.32 10.01 25.16
CA ILE A 22 -7.41 9.96 23.70
C ILE A 22 -8.58 9.11 23.27
N HIS A 23 -9.49 9.74 22.54
CA HIS A 23 -10.50 9.07 21.73
C HIS A 23 -10.17 9.22 20.25
N ALA A 24 -10.29 8.16 19.47
CA ALA A 24 -10.00 8.20 18.04
C ALA A 24 -10.92 7.29 17.23
N ILE A 25 -11.00 7.56 15.93
CA ILE A 25 -11.57 6.63 14.96
C ILE A 25 -10.58 5.48 14.75
N SER A 26 -11.07 4.24 14.68
CA SER A 26 -10.21 3.07 14.47
C SER A 26 -9.54 3.10 13.08
N GLU A 27 -8.29 2.61 12.99
CA GLU A 27 -7.59 2.45 11.70
C GLU A 27 -8.44 1.62 10.70
N GLY A 28 -8.37 1.96 9.41
CA GLY A 28 -9.12 1.30 8.33
C GLY A 28 -10.54 1.83 8.10
N TYR A 29 -11.03 2.77 8.92
CA TYR A 29 -12.31 3.43 8.66
C TYR A 29 -12.17 4.51 7.58
N VAL A 30 -13.18 4.61 6.72
CA VAL A 30 -13.35 5.77 5.84
C VAL A 30 -13.70 6.97 6.70
N VAL A 31 -13.01 8.09 6.50
CA VAL A 31 -13.22 9.37 7.21
C VAL A 31 -13.43 10.48 6.20
N PHE A 32 -14.13 11.53 6.61
CA PHE A 32 -14.48 12.65 5.74
C PHE A 32 -13.96 13.98 6.30
N PRO A 33 -13.76 14.99 5.44
CA PRO A 33 -13.40 16.33 5.88
C PRO A 33 -14.35 16.87 6.94
N LYS A 34 -13.81 17.63 7.90
CA LYS A 34 -14.57 18.30 8.98
C LYS A 34 -15.22 17.37 10.00
N ILE A 35 -14.84 16.09 10.01
CA ILE A 35 -15.16 15.15 11.08
C ILE A 35 -13.87 14.88 11.86
N PRO A 36 -13.85 15.11 13.18
CA PRO A 36 -12.65 14.88 13.96
C PRO A 36 -12.23 13.40 13.95
N LEU A 37 -10.95 13.17 13.63
CA LEU A 37 -10.31 11.86 13.60
C LEU A 37 -9.91 11.41 15.02
N MET A 38 -9.50 12.37 15.83
CA MET A 38 -9.03 12.16 17.19
C MET A 38 -9.45 13.34 18.07
N ARG A 39 -9.82 13.03 19.31
CA ARG A 39 -10.11 13.95 20.39
C ARG A 39 -9.14 13.68 21.53
N ILE A 40 -8.44 14.72 21.96
CA ILE A 40 -7.42 14.65 23.01
C ILE A 40 -7.82 15.59 24.13
N GLU A 41 -7.75 15.09 25.34
CA GLU A 41 -8.18 15.80 26.55
C GLU A 41 -7.08 15.69 27.61
N GLY A 42 -6.75 16.79 28.28
CA GLY A 42 -5.71 16.78 29.33
C GLY A 42 -5.12 18.16 29.62
N PRO A 43 -4.01 18.23 30.38
CA PRO A 43 -3.32 19.47 30.67
C PRO A 43 -2.85 20.18 29.39
N VAL A 44 -3.11 21.48 29.28
CA VAL A 44 -2.84 22.25 28.04
C VAL A 44 -1.42 22.10 27.53
N ALA A 45 -0.44 22.16 28.43
CA ALA A 45 0.95 22.21 28.05
C ALA A 45 1.35 20.88 27.40
N VAL A 46 0.86 19.77 27.95
CA VAL A 46 1.07 18.43 27.42
C VAL A 46 0.35 18.25 26.09
N VAL A 47 -0.96 18.53 26.04
CA VAL A 47 -1.78 18.35 24.82
C VAL A 47 -1.26 19.22 23.67
N GLN A 48 -0.77 20.43 23.96
CA GLN A 48 -0.19 21.32 22.95
C GLN A 48 1.13 20.77 22.38
N LEU A 49 1.94 20.08 23.18
CA LEU A 49 3.15 19.41 22.70
C LEU A 49 2.84 18.20 21.80
N LEU A 50 1.65 17.60 21.95
CA LEU A 50 1.20 16.47 21.14
C LEU A 50 0.71 16.87 19.74
N GLU A 51 0.44 18.15 19.47
CA GLU A 51 -0.05 18.63 18.17
C GLU A 51 0.85 18.19 17.01
N THR A 52 2.11 18.60 17.04
CA THR A 52 3.07 18.34 15.96
C THR A 52 3.27 16.85 15.67
N PRO A 53 3.60 15.98 16.65
CA PRO A 53 3.81 14.56 16.37
C PRO A 53 2.55 13.87 15.87
N LEU A 54 1.37 14.18 16.42
CA LEU A 54 0.13 13.52 16.00
C LEU A 54 -0.31 13.97 14.61
N VAL A 55 -0.22 15.27 14.30
CA VAL A 55 -0.54 15.77 12.96
C VAL A 55 0.40 15.19 11.92
N ASN A 56 1.70 15.03 12.24
CA ASN A 56 2.66 14.41 11.33
C ASN A 56 2.32 12.93 11.05
N LEU A 57 2.09 12.14 12.09
CA LEU A 57 1.79 10.71 11.98
C LEU A 57 0.46 10.46 11.25
N ILE A 58 -0.60 11.20 11.62
CA ILE A 58 -1.95 10.99 11.07
C ILE A 58 -2.04 11.45 9.61
N ASN A 59 -1.40 12.58 9.25
CA ASN A 59 -1.33 13.03 7.86
C ASN A 59 -0.71 11.94 6.98
N TYR A 60 0.49 11.48 7.33
CA TYR A 60 1.20 10.54 6.47
C TYR A 60 0.47 9.20 6.36
N ALA A 61 0.02 8.65 7.50
CA ALA A 61 -0.67 7.38 7.55
C ALA A 61 -1.95 7.36 6.70
N SER A 62 -2.80 8.35 6.90
CA SER A 62 -4.08 8.45 6.21
C SER A 62 -3.89 8.70 4.72
N LEU A 63 -2.85 9.47 4.35
CA LEU A 63 -2.56 9.83 2.97
C LEU A 63 -2.17 8.59 2.16
N VAL A 64 -1.19 7.85 2.66
CA VAL A 64 -0.68 6.66 1.99
C VAL A 64 -1.75 5.57 1.92
N ALA A 65 -2.51 5.35 3.00
CA ALA A 65 -3.60 4.37 2.99
C ALA A 65 -4.69 4.74 1.96
N THR A 66 -5.06 6.03 1.86
CA THR A 66 -6.03 6.51 0.88
C THR A 66 -5.51 6.36 -0.54
N ASN A 67 -4.25 6.71 -0.78
CA ASN A 67 -3.62 6.56 -2.09
C ASN A 67 -3.57 5.09 -2.53
N ALA A 68 -3.19 4.19 -1.63
CA ALA A 68 -3.21 2.76 -1.86
C ALA A 68 -4.62 2.23 -2.19
N ALA A 69 -5.65 2.71 -1.49
CA ALA A 69 -7.04 2.35 -1.77
C ALA A 69 -7.50 2.82 -3.16
N ARG A 70 -7.06 3.99 -3.62
CA ARG A 70 -7.34 4.49 -4.99
C ARG A 70 -6.71 3.59 -6.05
N HIS A 71 -5.45 3.22 -5.86
CA HIS A 71 -4.76 2.28 -6.76
C HIS A 71 -5.48 0.92 -6.79
N ARG A 72 -5.87 0.38 -5.62
CA ARG A 72 -6.68 -0.85 -5.53
C ARG A 72 -8.01 -0.72 -6.27
N PHE A 73 -8.69 0.42 -6.16
CA PHE A 73 -9.96 0.64 -6.85
C PHE A 73 -9.80 0.54 -8.37
N VAL A 74 -8.76 1.15 -8.94
CA VAL A 74 -8.50 1.11 -10.40
C VAL A 74 -7.97 -0.25 -10.85
N ALA A 75 -7.04 -0.85 -10.12
CA ALA A 75 -6.46 -2.16 -10.47
C ALA A 75 -7.46 -3.32 -10.37
N GLY A 76 -8.52 -3.15 -9.58
CA GLY A 76 -9.50 -4.19 -9.31
C GLY A 76 -9.03 -5.23 -8.28
N LYS A 77 -9.96 -6.10 -7.89
CA LYS A 77 -9.72 -7.12 -6.83
C LYS A 77 -8.98 -8.37 -7.32
N SER A 78 -8.94 -8.60 -8.63
CA SER A 78 -8.34 -9.82 -9.21
C SER A 78 -6.83 -9.73 -9.39
N LYS A 79 -6.27 -8.52 -9.38
CA LYS A 79 -4.84 -8.27 -9.61
C LYS A 79 -4.09 -8.19 -8.29
N LEU A 80 -2.86 -8.68 -8.27
CA LEU A 80 -1.98 -8.50 -7.11
C LEU A 80 -1.35 -7.11 -7.16
N LEU A 81 -1.31 -6.42 -6.03
CA LEU A 81 -0.64 -5.13 -5.86
C LEU A 81 0.53 -5.26 -4.90
N LEU A 82 1.71 -4.85 -5.36
CA LEU A 82 2.97 -4.99 -4.65
C LEU A 82 3.57 -3.60 -4.39
N GLU A 83 3.90 -3.30 -3.13
CA GLU A 83 4.52 -2.03 -2.74
C GLU A 83 6.05 -2.13 -2.88
N PHE A 84 6.59 -1.42 -3.88
CA PHE A 84 8.02 -1.39 -4.27
C PHE A 84 8.65 0.02 -4.14
N GLY A 85 8.06 0.87 -3.31
CA GLY A 85 8.41 2.28 -3.16
C GLY A 85 9.49 2.58 -2.13
N LEU A 86 9.93 1.61 -1.32
CA LEU A 86 10.92 1.80 -0.24
C LEU A 86 12.08 2.74 -0.62
N ARG A 87 12.68 2.57 -1.81
CA ARG A 87 13.83 3.36 -2.28
C ARG A 87 13.55 4.86 -2.56
N ARG A 88 12.28 5.26 -2.62
CA ARG A 88 11.81 6.63 -2.84
C ARG A 88 10.97 7.17 -1.68
N ALA A 89 10.74 6.36 -0.63
CA ALA A 89 10.00 6.78 0.54
C ALA A 89 10.72 7.93 1.26
N GLN A 90 9.94 8.83 1.86
CA GLN A 90 10.46 10.09 2.41
C GLN A 90 10.86 9.94 3.88
N GLY A 91 12.16 10.07 4.16
CA GLY A 91 12.71 10.02 5.51
C GLY A 91 12.95 8.60 6.05
N PRO A 92 13.55 8.48 7.25
CA PRO A 92 13.95 7.19 7.82
C PRO A 92 12.75 6.27 8.13
N ASP A 93 11.66 6.83 8.66
CA ASP A 93 10.45 6.07 9.00
C ASP A 93 9.48 5.93 7.82
N GLY A 94 9.64 6.74 6.77
CA GLY A 94 8.75 6.78 5.62
C GLY A 94 8.66 5.44 4.91
N GLY A 95 9.76 4.69 4.82
CA GLY A 95 9.75 3.36 4.20
C GLY A 95 8.90 2.34 4.95
N ILE A 96 9.07 2.24 6.27
CA ILE A 96 8.35 1.27 7.11
C ILE A 96 6.88 1.67 7.26
N GLY A 97 6.62 2.97 7.51
CA GLY A 97 5.28 3.52 7.58
C GLY A 97 4.52 3.33 6.27
N ALA A 98 5.13 3.65 5.13
CA ALA A 98 4.52 3.49 3.82
C ALA A 98 4.02 2.07 3.60
N SER A 99 4.87 1.06 3.83
CA SER A 99 4.52 -0.34 3.61
C SER A 99 3.34 -0.77 4.48
N LYS A 100 3.29 -0.36 5.76
CA LYS A 100 2.16 -0.64 6.66
C LYS A 100 0.86 -0.08 6.09
N TYR A 101 0.85 1.20 5.73
CA TYR A 101 -0.37 1.89 5.32
C TYR A 101 -0.79 1.53 3.90
N CYS A 102 0.14 1.18 3.01
CA CYS A 102 -0.18 0.62 1.69
C CYS A 102 -0.90 -0.72 1.81
N TYR A 103 -0.39 -1.62 2.68
CA TYR A 103 -1.03 -2.90 2.94
C TYR A 103 -2.44 -2.72 3.52
N MET A 104 -2.61 -1.82 4.48
CA MET A 104 -3.92 -1.46 5.02
C MET A 104 -4.87 -0.90 3.95
N GLY A 105 -4.36 -0.06 3.04
CA GLY A 105 -5.12 0.51 1.94
C GLY A 105 -5.50 -0.49 0.84
N GLY A 106 -4.95 -1.72 0.88
CA GLY A 106 -5.37 -2.81 0.01
C GLY A 106 -4.29 -3.36 -0.91
N PHE A 107 -3.01 -3.07 -0.66
CA PHE A 107 -1.89 -3.79 -1.31
C PHE A 107 -1.70 -5.17 -0.67
N ASP A 108 -1.16 -6.13 -1.43
CA ASP A 108 -1.09 -7.54 -1.01
C ASP A 108 0.27 -7.93 -0.44
N ALA A 109 1.34 -7.20 -0.77
CA ALA A 109 2.70 -7.49 -0.33
C ALA A 109 3.61 -6.27 -0.45
N THR A 110 4.79 -6.34 0.18
CA THR A 110 5.84 -5.32 0.12
C THR A 110 7.21 -5.93 -0.19
N SER A 111 8.09 -5.13 -0.79
CA SER A 111 9.53 -5.40 -0.86
C SER A 111 10.30 -5.09 0.43
N ASN A 112 9.68 -4.37 1.37
CA ASN A 112 10.32 -3.91 2.59
C ASN A 112 10.38 -5.00 3.66
N VAL A 113 11.53 -5.65 3.78
CA VAL A 113 11.78 -6.74 4.75
C VAL A 113 11.57 -6.30 6.19
N ALA A 114 11.90 -5.05 6.54
CA ALA A 114 11.69 -4.54 7.90
C ALA A 114 10.19 -4.44 8.23
N ALA A 115 9.38 -3.95 7.29
CA ALA A 115 7.92 -3.91 7.45
C ALA A 115 7.31 -5.32 7.50
N GLY A 116 7.79 -6.25 6.69
CA GLY A 116 7.38 -7.66 6.76
C GLY A 116 7.67 -8.30 8.13
N LYS A 117 8.84 -8.01 8.71
CA LYS A 117 9.20 -8.48 10.06
C LYS A 117 8.35 -7.84 11.17
N LEU A 118 8.11 -6.53 11.11
CA LEU A 118 7.41 -5.78 12.18
C LEU A 118 5.90 -6.00 12.16
N PHE A 119 5.30 -6.11 10.97
CA PHE A 119 3.84 -6.10 10.81
C PHE A 119 3.27 -7.38 10.19
N GLY A 120 4.11 -8.37 9.87
CA GLY A 120 3.67 -9.63 9.25
C GLY A 120 3.16 -9.46 7.82
N ILE A 121 3.56 -8.38 7.13
CA ILE A 121 3.15 -8.11 5.75
C ILE A 121 3.84 -9.12 4.83
N PRO A 122 3.12 -9.78 3.90
CA PRO A 122 3.72 -10.68 2.94
C PRO A 122 4.85 -10.02 2.15
N LEU A 123 5.98 -10.73 2.00
CA LEU A 123 7.13 -10.26 1.26
C LEU A 123 7.09 -10.74 -0.19
N ARG A 124 7.35 -9.82 -1.11
CA ARG A 124 7.54 -10.10 -2.55
C ARG A 124 8.67 -9.24 -3.09
N GLY A 125 9.47 -9.82 -3.96
CA GLY A 125 10.61 -9.17 -4.59
C GLY A 125 11.18 -10.03 -5.69
N THR A 126 12.04 -9.44 -6.50
CA THR A 126 12.74 -10.08 -7.61
C THR A 126 14.20 -9.65 -7.57
N HIS A 127 15.06 -10.25 -8.39
CA HIS A 127 16.37 -9.67 -8.66
C HIS A 127 16.25 -8.35 -9.47
N SER A 128 17.33 -7.57 -9.50
CA SER A 128 17.42 -6.26 -10.15
C SER A 128 18.13 -6.33 -11.50
N HIS A 129 18.05 -5.26 -12.30
CA HIS A 129 18.87 -5.15 -13.51
C HIS A 129 20.37 -5.21 -13.21
N ALA A 130 20.81 -4.64 -12.07
CA ALA A 130 22.21 -4.67 -11.66
C ALA A 130 22.73 -6.11 -11.47
N PHE A 131 21.87 -7.02 -10.98
CA PHE A 131 22.19 -8.43 -10.89
C PHE A 131 22.30 -9.08 -12.27
N VAL A 132 21.41 -8.78 -13.21
CA VAL A 132 21.50 -9.33 -14.58
C VAL A 132 22.76 -8.83 -15.29
N SER A 133 23.09 -7.55 -15.15
CA SER A 133 24.25 -6.93 -15.79
C SER A 133 25.60 -7.31 -15.16
N SER A 134 25.63 -8.02 -14.03
CA SER A 134 26.88 -8.42 -13.39
C SER A 134 27.48 -9.72 -13.95
N PHE A 135 26.78 -10.39 -14.86
CA PHE A 135 27.25 -11.62 -15.50
C PHE A 135 27.80 -11.34 -16.89
N MET A 136 28.76 -12.15 -17.34
CA MET A 136 29.30 -12.08 -18.70
C MET A 136 28.90 -13.30 -19.53
N SER A 137 28.97 -14.50 -18.94
CA SER A 137 28.60 -15.75 -19.64
C SER A 137 28.25 -16.88 -18.66
N PRO A 138 27.59 -17.97 -19.14
CA PRO A 138 27.31 -19.14 -18.32
C PRO A 138 28.56 -19.89 -17.80
N ASP A 139 29.75 -19.60 -18.35
CA ASP A 139 31.01 -20.21 -17.91
C ASP A 139 31.45 -19.74 -16.52
N GLU A 140 30.96 -18.59 -16.06
CA GLU A 140 31.22 -18.05 -14.73
C GLU A 140 30.48 -18.83 -13.62
N ILE A 141 29.52 -19.68 -13.98
CA ILE A 141 28.74 -20.48 -13.03
C ILE A 141 29.57 -21.69 -12.60
N ILE A 142 30.12 -21.62 -11.39
CA ILE A 142 30.98 -22.68 -10.82
C ILE A 142 30.15 -23.90 -10.40
N GLU A 143 29.12 -23.70 -9.57
CA GLU A 143 28.27 -24.77 -9.08
C GLU A 143 27.04 -24.89 -9.99
N LYS A 144 27.03 -25.94 -10.83
CA LYS A 144 25.99 -26.16 -11.85
C LYS A 144 24.96 -27.21 -11.45
N SER A 145 25.13 -27.86 -10.30
CA SER A 145 24.26 -28.95 -9.89
C SER A 145 22.99 -28.43 -9.23
N LEU A 146 21.85 -29.07 -9.54
CA LEU A 146 20.56 -28.75 -8.95
C LEU A 146 19.82 -30.03 -8.58
N ARG A 147 19.46 -30.14 -7.30
CA ARG A 147 18.64 -31.25 -6.80
C ARG A 147 17.17 -31.06 -7.18
N SER A 148 16.49 -32.14 -7.57
CA SER A 148 15.06 -32.13 -7.85
C SER A 148 14.24 -31.74 -6.61
N CYS A 149 13.02 -31.26 -6.84
CA CYS A 149 12.13 -30.74 -5.80
C CYS A 149 11.77 -31.79 -4.73
N ASP A 150 11.68 -33.06 -5.12
CA ASP A 150 11.44 -34.22 -4.25
C ASP A 150 12.72 -34.78 -3.62
N GLY A 151 13.89 -34.26 -3.97
CA GLY A 151 15.19 -34.70 -3.50
C GLY A 151 15.75 -35.98 -4.14
N SER A 152 14.99 -36.62 -5.05
CA SER A 152 15.29 -37.96 -5.57
C SER A 152 16.42 -37.99 -6.61
N LYS A 153 16.62 -36.91 -7.36
CA LYS A 153 17.59 -36.81 -8.44
C LYS A 153 18.44 -35.55 -8.27
N VAL A 154 19.66 -35.60 -8.79
CA VAL A 154 20.53 -34.43 -8.92
C VAL A 154 20.83 -34.28 -10.40
N CYS A 155 20.51 -33.10 -10.94
CA CYS A 155 21.01 -32.68 -12.23
C CYS A 155 22.41 -32.14 -12.01
N GLU A 156 23.44 -32.84 -12.47
CA GLU A 156 24.84 -32.41 -12.26
C GLU A 156 25.19 -31.14 -13.04
N ASP A 157 24.55 -30.92 -14.19
CA ASP A 157 24.76 -29.75 -15.03
C ASP A 157 23.43 -29.15 -15.50
N PHE A 158 22.89 -28.27 -14.67
CA PHE A 158 21.66 -27.53 -14.94
C PHE A 158 21.84 -26.52 -16.10
N VAL A 159 23.05 -26.00 -16.32
CA VAL A 159 23.35 -25.07 -17.42
C VAL A 159 23.12 -25.77 -18.76
N SER A 160 23.66 -26.98 -18.92
CA SER A 160 23.47 -27.79 -20.12
C SER A 160 22.00 -28.17 -20.36
N LEU A 161 21.24 -28.44 -19.29
CA LEU A 161 19.80 -28.70 -19.39
C LEU A 161 19.04 -27.48 -19.91
N VAL A 162 19.35 -26.29 -19.39
CA VAL A 162 18.77 -25.02 -19.85
C VAL A 162 19.12 -24.75 -21.31
N GLN A 163 20.37 -24.94 -21.72
CA GLN A 163 20.77 -24.77 -23.12
C GLN A 163 20.03 -25.74 -24.06
N THR A 164 19.78 -26.96 -23.60
CA THR A 164 18.98 -27.95 -24.34
C THR A 164 17.55 -27.44 -24.56
N TRP A 165 16.92 -26.88 -23.52
CA TRP A 165 15.59 -26.28 -23.63
C TRP A 165 15.56 -25.03 -24.50
N LEU A 166 16.58 -24.17 -24.39
CA LEU A 166 16.68 -22.98 -25.24
C LEU A 166 16.80 -23.37 -26.71
N ASN A 167 17.61 -24.39 -27.03
CA ASN A 167 17.71 -24.92 -28.39
C ASN A 167 16.37 -25.51 -28.86
N LYS A 168 15.64 -26.26 -28.01
CA LYS A 168 14.30 -26.76 -28.35
C LYS A 168 13.30 -25.64 -28.64
N LEU A 169 13.30 -24.58 -27.83
CA LEU A 169 12.44 -23.42 -28.03
C LEU A 169 12.76 -22.68 -29.34
N LYS A 170 14.03 -22.61 -29.73
CA LYS A 170 14.47 -21.98 -30.98
C LYS A 170 13.91 -22.68 -32.23
N TRP A 171 13.73 -24.00 -32.17
CA TRP A 171 13.21 -24.80 -33.29
C TRP A 171 11.73 -25.15 -33.14
N SER A 172 11.01 -24.50 -32.22
CA SER A 172 9.57 -24.68 -32.04
C SER A 172 8.81 -24.15 -33.25
N GLN A 173 7.80 -24.89 -33.71
CA GLN A 173 6.97 -24.47 -34.85
C GLN A 173 6.06 -23.30 -34.50
N LEU A 174 5.62 -23.20 -33.25
CA LEU A 174 4.74 -22.12 -32.80
C LEU A 174 5.48 -20.84 -32.42
N LEU A 175 6.80 -20.92 -32.24
CA LEU A 175 7.67 -19.80 -31.87
C LEU A 175 8.67 -19.43 -32.97
N ASP A 176 8.54 -20.03 -34.15
CA ASP A 176 9.47 -19.85 -35.27
C ASP A 176 9.57 -18.36 -35.68
N GLY A 177 10.79 -17.90 -35.88
CA GLY A 177 11.10 -16.51 -36.24
C GLY A 177 10.90 -15.47 -35.14
N ILE A 178 10.46 -15.82 -33.92
CA ILE A 178 10.29 -14.87 -32.81
C ILE A 178 11.66 -14.42 -32.27
N PHE A 179 12.60 -15.35 -32.10
CA PHE A 179 13.93 -15.07 -31.59
C PHE A 179 15.01 -15.96 -32.25
N GLY A 180 16.25 -15.46 -32.29
CA GLY A 180 17.39 -16.13 -32.89
C GLY A 180 18.41 -16.57 -31.86
N GLU A 181 19.39 -15.72 -31.58
CA GLU A 181 20.30 -15.86 -30.44
C GLU A 181 19.87 -14.92 -29.31
N THR A 182 19.86 -15.45 -28.09
CA THR A 182 19.54 -14.69 -26.88
C THR A 182 20.82 -14.21 -26.20
N ASN A 183 20.69 -13.21 -25.33
CA ASN A 183 21.82 -12.73 -24.56
C ASN A 183 22.29 -13.79 -23.54
N GLN A 184 23.55 -14.20 -23.67
CA GLN A 184 24.16 -15.23 -22.82
C GLN A 184 24.45 -14.74 -21.39
N SER A 185 24.72 -13.44 -21.18
CA SER A 185 24.88 -12.90 -19.82
C SER A 185 23.55 -12.92 -19.06
N GLU A 186 22.46 -12.58 -19.74
CA GLU A 186 21.12 -12.63 -19.18
C GLU A 186 20.71 -14.06 -18.84
N LEU A 187 20.99 -15.02 -19.74
CA LEU A 187 20.77 -16.44 -19.47
C LEU A 187 21.57 -16.90 -18.24
N ALA A 188 22.85 -16.53 -18.15
CA ALA A 188 23.70 -16.88 -17.02
C ALA A 188 23.12 -16.36 -15.70
N ALA A 189 22.67 -15.10 -15.67
CA ALA A 189 22.04 -14.51 -14.50
C ALA A 189 20.78 -15.27 -14.06
N PHE A 190 19.91 -15.64 -15.01
CA PHE A 190 18.69 -16.40 -14.72
C PHE A 190 18.98 -17.80 -14.20
N VAL A 191 19.97 -18.48 -14.79
CA VAL A 191 20.42 -19.80 -14.34
C VAL A 191 20.98 -19.71 -12.92
N SER A 192 21.86 -18.75 -12.64
CA SER A 192 22.39 -18.53 -11.29
C SER A 192 21.30 -18.21 -10.27
N TYR A 193 20.30 -17.42 -10.64
CA TYR A 193 19.17 -17.12 -9.76
C TYR A 193 18.30 -18.36 -9.51
N ALA A 194 18.06 -19.18 -10.54
CA ALA A 194 17.30 -20.42 -10.42
C ALA A 194 18.02 -21.48 -9.58
N LEU A 195 19.35 -21.57 -9.66
CA LEU A 195 20.16 -22.45 -8.82
C LEU A 195 20.04 -22.08 -7.33
N ALA A 196 20.07 -20.79 -7.01
CA ALA A 196 19.93 -20.30 -5.64
C ALA A 196 18.48 -20.37 -5.13
N PHE A 197 17.49 -20.11 -5.99
CA PHE A 197 16.08 -19.95 -5.61
C PHE A 197 15.12 -20.74 -6.51
N PRO A 198 15.26 -22.07 -6.64
CA PRO A 198 14.53 -22.87 -7.62
C PRO A 198 13.02 -22.89 -7.38
N LYS A 199 12.58 -22.75 -6.12
CA LYS A 199 11.15 -22.73 -5.73
C LYS A 199 10.46 -21.39 -5.96
N THR A 200 11.22 -20.31 -6.12
CA THR A 200 10.70 -18.93 -6.20
C THR A 200 11.28 -18.18 -7.38
N PHE A 201 11.67 -18.90 -8.44
CA PHE A 201 12.29 -18.33 -9.62
C PHE A 201 11.33 -17.35 -10.33
N LEU A 202 11.71 -16.08 -10.37
CA LEU A 202 11.02 -15.01 -11.09
C LEU A 202 12.09 -14.15 -11.78
N ALA A 203 11.96 -13.96 -13.10
CA ALA A 203 12.98 -13.26 -13.89
C ALA A 203 12.56 -11.86 -14.32
N LEU A 204 13.51 -10.92 -14.28
CA LEU A 204 13.41 -9.60 -14.89
C LEU A 204 13.85 -9.67 -16.36
N VAL A 205 12.91 -9.59 -17.29
CA VAL A 205 13.12 -10.00 -18.69
C VAL A 205 13.38 -8.85 -19.67
N ASP A 206 13.42 -7.62 -19.20
CA ASP A 206 13.54 -6.42 -20.03
C ASP A 206 14.90 -5.72 -19.89
N THR A 207 15.95 -6.46 -19.52
CA THR A 207 17.31 -5.89 -19.40
C THR A 207 17.91 -5.56 -20.78
N TYR A 208 17.65 -6.40 -21.79
CA TYR A 208 18.15 -6.20 -23.15
C TYR A 208 17.01 -6.17 -24.19
N ASP A 209 16.29 -7.27 -24.35
CA ASP A 209 15.12 -7.36 -25.24
C ASP A 209 14.14 -8.40 -24.68
N VAL A 210 12.90 -7.97 -24.44
CA VAL A 210 11.86 -8.80 -23.82
C VAL A 210 11.55 -10.03 -24.66
N MET A 211 11.23 -9.85 -25.94
CA MET A 211 10.69 -10.94 -26.77
C MET A 211 11.79 -11.75 -27.46
N ARG A 212 12.94 -11.12 -27.73
CA ARG A 212 14.07 -11.77 -28.41
C ARG A 212 15.09 -12.38 -27.47
N SER A 213 15.10 -12.01 -26.19
CA SER A 213 16.08 -12.51 -25.21
C SER A 213 15.44 -12.94 -23.90
N GLY A 214 14.83 -12.03 -23.15
CA GLY A 214 14.44 -12.28 -21.77
C GLY A 214 13.34 -13.32 -21.60
N VAL A 215 12.24 -13.23 -22.36
CA VAL A 215 11.14 -14.21 -22.33
C VAL A 215 11.61 -15.59 -22.81
N PRO A 216 12.37 -15.72 -23.91
CA PRO A 216 12.99 -16.99 -24.30
C PRO A 216 13.93 -17.57 -23.23
N ASN A 217 14.84 -16.77 -22.68
CA ASN A 217 15.79 -17.18 -21.64
C ASN A 217 15.06 -17.64 -20.37
N PHE A 218 14.08 -16.87 -19.89
CA PHE A 218 13.23 -17.25 -18.77
C PHE A 218 12.52 -18.58 -19.03
N SER A 219 11.95 -18.73 -20.23
CA SER A 219 11.21 -19.94 -20.59
C SER A 219 12.12 -21.17 -20.59
N ALA A 220 13.33 -21.06 -21.15
CA ALA A 220 14.30 -22.16 -21.11
C ALA A 220 14.65 -22.59 -19.67
N VAL A 221 14.87 -21.62 -18.77
CA VAL A 221 15.15 -21.88 -17.35
C VAL A 221 13.94 -22.47 -16.64
N ALA A 222 12.74 -21.93 -16.88
CA ALA A 222 11.50 -22.41 -16.28
C ALA A 222 11.17 -23.85 -16.70
N LEU A 223 11.42 -24.21 -17.95
CA LEU A 223 11.23 -25.56 -18.48
C LEU A 223 12.23 -26.55 -17.88
N ALA A 224 13.50 -26.17 -17.77
CA ALA A 224 14.52 -26.97 -17.08
C ALA A 224 14.18 -27.19 -15.60
N LEU A 225 13.65 -26.15 -14.92
CA LEU A 225 13.15 -26.27 -13.55
C LEU A 225 11.95 -27.24 -13.46
N ASN A 226 11.05 -27.20 -14.43
CA ASN A 226 9.89 -28.09 -14.51
C ASN A 226 10.29 -29.56 -14.65
N ASP A 227 11.32 -29.88 -15.44
CA ASP A 227 11.88 -31.24 -15.54
C ASP A 227 12.38 -31.78 -14.18
N LEU A 228 12.78 -30.87 -13.27
CA LEU A 228 13.23 -31.18 -11.92
C LEU A 228 12.11 -31.07 -10.86
N GLY A 229 10.87 -30.87 -11.29
CA GLY A 229 9.69 -30.79 -10.43
C GLY A 229 9.50 -29.44 -9.73
N TYR A 230 10.24 -28.40 -10.12
CA TYR A 230 10.02 -27.03 -9.65
C TYR A 230 9.03 -26.29 -10.55
N LYS A 231 8.38 -25.27 -9.99
CA LYS A 231 7.48 -24.38 -10.74
C LYS A 231 8.01 -22.95 -10.64
N ALA A 232 8.37 -22.37 -11.79
CA ALA A 232 8.71 -20.96 -11.88
C ALA A 232 7.50 -20.09 -11.47
N VAL A 233 7.76 -18.96 -10.82
CA VAL A 233 6.74 -18.04 -10.35
C VAL A 233 6.25 -17.15 -11.48
N GLY A 234 7.16 -16.58 -12.26
CA GLY A 234 6.77 -15.63 -13.31
C GLY A 234 7.89 -14.77 -13.87
N ILE A 235 7.49 -13.71 -14.55
CA ILE A 235 8.38 -12.67 -15.05
C ILE A 235 8.03 -11.29 -14.48
N ARG A 236 8.97 -10.36 -14.57
CA ARG A 236 8.74 -8.93 -14.39
C ARG A 236 9.10 -8.14 -15.66
N LEU A 237 8.20 -7.26 -16.08
CA LEU A 237 8.39 -6.23 -17.09
C LEU A 237 8.54 -4.89 -16.35
N ASP A 238 9.63 -4.14 -16.60
CA ASP A 238 9.93 -2.86 -15.95
C ASP A 238 9.97 -1.67 -16.93
N SER A 239 9.70 -1.89 -18.21
CA SER A 239 9.81 -0.89 -19.28
C SER A 239 9.04 -1.29 -20.55
N GLY A 240 8.93 -0.35 -21.50
CA GLY A 240 8.25 -0.54 -22.79
C GLY A 240 6.72 -0.41 -22.71
N ASP A 241 6.04 -0.79 -23.79
CA ASP A 241 4.57 -0.86 -23.83
C ASP A 241 4.09 -2.10 -23.05
N LEU A 242 3.76 -1.90 -21.77
CA LEU A 242 3.41 -2.97 -20.86
C LEU A 242 2.15 -3.75 -21.30
N ALA A 243 1.16 -3.08 -21.91
CA ALA A 243 -0.04 -3.75 -22.39
C ALA A 243 0.30 -4.70 -23.53
N TYR A 244 0.97 -4.19 -24.57
CA TYR A 244 1.42 -4.98 -25.71
C TYR A 244 2.34 -6.12 -25.29
N LEU A 245 3.40 -5.83 -24.53
CA LEU A 245 4.39 -6.82 -24.10
C LEU A 245 3.79 -7.91 -23.21
N SER A 246 2.84 -7.57 -22.32
CA SER A 246 2.14 -8.57 -21.51
C SER A 246 1.32 -9.53 -22.39
N CYS A 247 0.63 -9.00 -23.41
CA CYS A 247 -0.16 -9.80 -24.34
C CYS A 247 0.70 -10.72 -25.21
N GLU A 248 1.82 -10.22 -25.76
CA GLU A 248 2.74 -11.03 -26.54
C GLU A 248 3.44 -12.09 -25.69
N THR A 249 3.85 -11.75 -24.47
CA THR A 249 4.39 -12.72 -23.51
C THR A 249 3.36 -13.82 -23.22
N ARG A 250 2.09 -13.45 -22.97
CA ARG A 250 1.05 -14.45 -22.70
C ARG A 250 0.83 -15.39 -23.88
N LYS A 251 0.86 -14.88 -25.11
CA LYS A 251 0.78 -15.71 -26.34
C LYS A 251 1.96 -16.67 -26.41
N PHE A 252 3.18 -16.19 -26.13
CA PHE A 252 4.40 -17.00 -26.08
C PHE A 252 4.27 -18.14 -25.06
N PHE A 253 3.81 -17.86 -23.85
CA PHE A 253 3.59 -18.89 -22.82
C PHE A 253 2.51 -19.90 -23.19
N ARG A 254 1.39 -19.45 -23.79
CA ARG A 254 0.32 -20.37 -24.27
C ARG A 254 0.81 -21.27 -25.41
N ALA A 255 1.69 -20.78 -26.28
CA ALA A 255 2.31 -21.58 -27.34
C ALA A 255 3.18 -22.69 -26.75
N ILE A 256 4.02 -22.38 -25.75
CA ILE A 256 4.83 -23.38 -25.03
C ILE A 256 3.95 -24.44 -24.36
N GLU A 257 2.90 -24.03 -23.64
CA GLU A 257 1.97 -24.97 -23.01
C GLU A 257 1.34 -25.93 -24.04
N LYS A 258 0.95 -25.40 -25.20
CA LYS A 258 0.34 -26.19 -26.28
C LYS A 258 1.31 -27.17 -26.94
N GLU A 259 2.54 -26.74 -27.22
CA GLU A 259 3.51 -27.55 -27.97
C GLU A 259 4.20 -28.59 -27.09
N PHE A 260 4.58 -28.22 -25.86
CA PHE A 260 5.31 -29.09 -24.95
C PHE A 260 4.42 -29.77 -23.90
N GLY A 261 3.12 -29.46 -23.87
CA GLY A 261 2.14 -30.12 -22.99
C GLY A 261 2.30 -29.80 -21.49
N ILE A 262 2.92 -28.66 -21.17
CA ILE A 262 3.26 -28.28 -19.79
C ILE A 262 2.11 -27.47 -19.19
N ARG A 263 1.32 -28.15 -18.37
CA ARG A 263 0.11 -27.59 -17.75
C ARG A 263 0.41 -26.31 -16.98
N ASP A 264 -0.48 -25.33 -17.13
CA ASP A 264 -0.45 -24.02 -16.48
C ASP A 264 0.73 -23.12 -16.88
N PHE A 265 1.60 -23.52 -17.82
CA PHE A 265 2.69 -22.66 -18.28
C PHE A 265 2.13 -21.38 -18.95
N GLY A 266 1.03 -21.48 -19.69
CA GLY A 266 0.31 -20.34 -20.26
C GLY A 266 -0.26 -19.38 -19.22
N LYS A 267 -0.36 -19.78 -17.95
CA LYS A 267 -0.81 -18.96 -16.80
C LYS A 267 0.33 -18.48 -15.92
N THR A 268 1.59 -18.62 -16.36
CA THR A 268 2.76 -18.11 -15.65
C THR A 268 2.59 -16.62 -15.35
N SER A 269 2.89 -16.19 -14.12
CA SER A 269 2.56 -14.84 -13.65
C SER A 269 3.34 -13.78 -14.41
N ILE A 270 2.66 -12.72 -14.84
CA ILE A 270 3.27 -11.53 -15.44
C ILE A 270 3.16 -10.37 -14.45
N THR A 271 4.28 -9.90 -13.92
CA THR A 271 4.34 -8.70 -13.07
C THR A 271 4.78 -7.51 -13.90
N ALA A 272 4.12 -6.38 -13.77
CA ALA A 272 4.57 -5.12 -14.36
C ALA A 272 4.95 -4.12 -13.26
N SER A 273 6.10 -3.48 -13.41
CA SER A 273 6.48 -2.26 -12.70
C SER A 273 6.91 -1.25 -13.77
N ASN A 274 6.77 0.06 -13.52
CA ASN A 274 7.35 1.20 -14.28
C ASN A 274 6.47 2.44 -14.07
N ASP A 275 6.82 3.32 -13.14
CA ASP A 275 6.11 4.59 -12.85
C ASP A 275 4.56 4.49 -12.91
N LEU A 276 4.04 3.39 -12.36
CA LEU A 276 2.61 3.11 -12.35
C LEU A 276 1.89 4.07 -11.38
N ASN A 277 0.72 4.54 -11.78
CA ASN A 277 -0.19 5.38 -11.01
C ASN A 277 -1.65 5.07 -11.44
N GLU A 278 -2.65 5.74 -10.86
CA GLU A 278 -4.05 5.47 -11.20
C GLU A 278 -4.38 5.70 -12.68
N GLU A 279 -3.82 6.73 -13.32
CA GLU A 279 -4.08 7.05 -14.73
C GLU A 279 -3.46 6.00 -15.66
N THR A 280 -2.22 5.57 -15.38
CA THR A 280 -1.55 4.56 -16.20
C THR A 280 -2.16 3.18 -16.01
N LEU A 281 -2.62 2.83 -14.81
CA LEU A 281 -3.40 1.60 -14.57
C LEU A 281 -4.73 1.60 -15.32
N ASP A 282 -5.46 2.72 -15.30
CA ASP A 282 -6.71 2.87 -16.06
C ASP A 282 -6.47 2.78 -17.57
N ALA A 283 -5.38 3.38 -18.07
CA ALA A 283 -4.98 3.27 -19.48
C ALA A 283 -4.67 1.81 -19.87
N LEU A 284 -3.92 1.07 -19.05
CA LEU A 284 -3.65 -0.35 -19.28
C LEU A 284 -4.95 -1.16 -19.34
N ASN A 285 -5.86 -0.95 -18.38
CA ASN A 285 -7.16 -1.62 -18.33
C ASN A 285 -7.98 -1.38 -19.61
N LYS A 286 -8.00 -0.13 -20.11
CA LYS A 286 -8.71 0.26 -21.33
C LYS A 286 -8.11 -0.36 -22.60
N GLN A 287 -6.78 -0.49 -22.66
CA GLN A 287 -6.08 -1.12 -23.78
C GLN A 287 -6.29 -2.64 -23.79
N GLY A 288 -6.51 -3.25 -22.62
CA GLY A 288 -6.52 -4.68 -22.43
C GLY A 288 -5.10 -5.22 -22.27
N HIS A 289 -4.84 -5.86 -21.13
CA HIS A 289 -3.53 -6.39 -20.78
C HIS A 289 -3.63 -7.78 -20.14
N GLU A 290 -2.53 -8.52 -20.15
CA GLU A 290 -2.41 -9.86 -19.56
C GLU A 290 -1.56 -9.86 -18.27
N VAL A 291 -1.23 -8.67 -17.73
CA VAL A 291 -0.55 -8.48 -16.42
C VAL A 291 -1.39 -9.03 -15.26
N ASP A 292 -0.77 -9.79 -14.37
CA ASP A 292 -1.39 -10.41 -13.19
C ASP A 292 -1.09 -9.64 -11.89
N ALA A 293 0.07 -8.97 -11.83
CA ALA A 293 0.53 -8.24 -10.66
C ALA A 293 1.16 -6.88 -11.04
N PHE A 294 0.93 -5.85 -10.23
CA PHE A 294 1.53 -4.53 -10.40
C PHE A 294 2.46 -4.18 -9.24
N GLY A 295 3.72 -3.89 -9.55
CA GLY A 295 4.70 -3.34 -8.63
C GLY A 295 4.71 -1.82 -8.71
N ILE A 296 4.25 -1.15 -7.66
CA ILE A 296 4.07 0.31 -7.65
C ILE A 296 5.00 0.94 -6.60
N GLY A 297 5.75 1.95 -7.02
CA GLY A 297 6.81 2.58 -6.23
C GLY A 297 6.51 4.03 -5.88
N THR A 298 7.15 4.95 -6.61
CA THR A 298 7.18 6.39 -6.30
C THR A 298 5.80 6.98 -6.06
N HIS A 299 4.88 6.85 -7.03
CA HIS A 299 3.54 7.45 -6.95
C HIS A 299 2.72 7.01 -5.75
N LEU A 300 2.98 5.78 -5.26
CA LEU A 300 2.30 5.22 -4.11
C LEU A 300 2.82 5.80 -2.80
N VAL A 301 4.12 5.66 -2.52
CA VAL A 301 4.69 5.95 -1.19
C VAL A 301 4.94 7.44 -0.94
N THR A 302 5.08 8.24 -2.00
CA THR A 302 5.22 9.70 -1.90
C THR A 302 3.91 10.43 -2.09
N CYS A 303 2.84 9.72 -2.50
CA CYS A 303 1.56 10.31 -2.85
C CYS A 303 1.73 11.47 -3.84
N TYR A 304 2.45 11.20 -4.93
CA TYR A 304 3.03 12.22 -5.80
C TYR A 304 2.05 13.30 -6.26
N ALA A 305 0.80 12.95 -6.58
CA ALA A 305 -0.23 13.89 -7.02
C ALA A 305 -0.64 14.89 -5.92
N GLN A 306 -0.62 14.46 -4.66
CA GLN A 306 -0.96 15.28 -3.50
C GLN A 306 -0.17 14.77 -2.27
N PRO A 307 1.03 15.31 -1.99
CA PRO A 307 1.92 14.77 -0.95
C PRO A 307 1.52 15.15 0.49
N ALA A 308 0.36 15.78 0.69
CA ALA A 308 -0.19 16.14 2.01
C ALA A 308 -1.73 16.19 2.01
N LEU A 309 -2.37 15.73 3.09
CA LEU A 309 -3.84 15.72 3.22
C LEU A 309 -4.43 17.03 3.76
N GLY A 310 -3.69 17.76 4.61
CA GLY A 310 -4.18 18.97 5.27
C GLY A 310 -4.83 18.73 6.65
N VAL A 311 -4.38 17.73 7.41
CA VAL A 311 -4.87 17.51 8.78
C VAL A 311 -4.44 18.68 9.68
N VAL A 312 -5.38 19.17 10.50
CA VAL A 312 -5.21 20.30 11.42
C VAL A 312 -5.47 19.89 12.85
N PHE A 313 -4.88 20.63 13.79
CA PHE A 313 -5.13 20.51 15.21
C PHE A 313 -5.80 21.77 15.74
N LYS A 314 -6.90 21.66 16.48
CA LYS A 314 -7.64 22.84 16.98
C LYS A 314 -8.15 22.65 18.39
N LEU A 315 -7.90 23.66 19.24
CA LEU A 315 -8.55 23.81 20.54
C LEU A 315 -10.02 24.18 20.35
N VAL A 316 -10.91 23.43 21.00
CA VAL A 316 -12.37 23.65 20.93
C VAL A 316 -13.02 23.92 22.28
N GLU A 317 -12.31 23.66 23.36
CA GLU A 317 -12.81 23.80 24.71
C GLU A 317 -11.66 23.90 25.71
N ILE A 318 -11.82 24.77 26.70
CA ILE A 318 -10.89 24.96 27.81
C ILE A 318 -11.70 25.20 29.07
N ASN A 319 -11.44 24.42 30.12
CA ASN A 319 -12.13 24.54 31.41
C ASN A 319 -13.66 24.49 31.24
N ASN A 320 -14.15 23.56 30.43
CA ASN A 320 -15.57 23.41 30.05
C ASN A 320 -16.19 24.64 29.37
N GLN A 321 -15.36 25.57 28.88
CA GLN A 321 -15.80 26.71 28.09
C GLN A 321 -15.47 26.47 26.61
N PRO A 322 -16.47 26.47 25.73
CA PRO A 322 -16.26 26.35 24.30
C PRO A 322 -15.36 27.46 23.73
N ARG A 323 -14.57 27.10 22.74
CA ARG A 323 -13.67 28.01 22.00
C ARG A 323 -13.89 27.89 20.51
N ILE A 324 -13.91 29.04 19.86
CA ILE A 324 -14.06 29.19 18.42
C ILE A 324 -12.94 30.07 17.89
N LYS A 325 -12.28 29.62 16.83
CA LYS A 325 -11.37 30.42 16.02
C LYS A 325 -12.15 30.90 14.79
N LEU A 326 -12.32 32.21 14.69
CA LEU A 326 -12.87 32.86 13.51
C LEU A 326 -11.79 32.99 12.42
N SER A 327 -12.23 33.05 11.17
CA SER A 327 -11.39 33.26 10.00
C SER A 327 -12.20 34.04 8.97
N GLU A 328 -11.52 34.82 8.13
CA GLU A 328 -12.14 35.48 6.97
C GLU A 328 -12.71 34.45 5.98
N ASP A 329 -12.10 33.26 5.93
CA ASP A 329 -12.65 32.11 5.24
C ASP A 329 -13.58 31.32 6.18
N VAL A 330 -14.89 31.40 5.90
CA VAL A 330 -15.95 30.71 6.65
C VAL A 330 -15.68 29.21 6.74
N SER A 331 -15.04 28.61 5.72
CA SER A 331 -14.73 27.18 5.70
C SER A 331 -13.70 26.78 6.76
N LYS A 332 -12.86 27.72 7.21
CA LYS A 332 -11.76 27.56 8.18
C LYS A 332 -12.15 27.85 9.63
N VAL A 333 -13.36 28.34 9.85
CA VAL A 333 -13.94 28.56 11.19
C VAL A 333 -14.03 27.21 11.92
N SER A 334 -13.58 27.19 13.18
CA SER A 334 -13.61 25.96 13.98
C SER A 334 -15.00 25.73 14.59
N ILE A 335 -15.41 24.46 14.70
CA ILE A 335 -16.66 24.10 15.41
C ILE A 335 -16.33 23.94 16.91
N PRO A 336 -16.97 24.71 17.81
CA PRO A 336 -16.64 24.70 19.25
C PRO A 336 -17.12 23.43 19.98
N CYS A 337 -16.79 23.32 21.27
CA CYS A 337 -17.21 22.29 22.24
C CYS A 337 -16.64 20.88 22.05
N LYS A 338 -16.69 20.06 23.12
CA LYS A 338 -16.56 18.60 23.03
C LYS A 338 -17.65 18.00 22.14
N LYS A 339 -17.24 17.16 21.21
CA LYS A 339 -18.11 16.55 20.20
C LYS A 339 -18.04 15.03 20.25
N ARG A 340 -19.15 14.40 19.87
CA ARG A 340 -19.28 12.98 19.53
C ARG A 340 -19.64 12.86 18.05
N CYS A 341 -19.14 11.82 17.40
CA CYS A 341 -19.31 11.63 15.95
C CYS A 341 -20.00 10.30 15.68
N TYR A 342 -21.02 10.32 14.83
CA TYR A 342 -21.79 9.14 14.46
C TYR A 342 -21.91 9.01 12.96
N ARG A 343 -21.82 7.79 12.44
CA ARG A 343 -22.16 7.47 11.07
C ARG A 343 -23.57 6.91 10.99
N LEU A 344 -24.40 7.56 10.17
CA LEU A 344 -25.79 7.18 9.96
C LEU A 344 -25.91 6.34 8.68
N TYR A 345 -26.52 5.16 8.78
CA TYR A 345 -26.67 4.24 7.65
C TYR A 345 -28.12 4.15 7.17
N GLY A 346 -28.28 4.02 5.86
CA GLY A 346 -29.57 3.80 5.20
C GLY A 346 -30.02 2.34 5.24
N LYS A 347 -31.19 2.07 4.65
CA LYS A 347 -31.76 0.70 4.55
C LYS A 347 -30.88 -0.27 3.79
N GLU A 348 -30.16 0.22 2.78
CA GLU A 348 -29.28 -0.59 1.94
C GLU A 348 -27.90 -0.87 2.58
N GLY A 349 -27.66 -0.34 3.78
CA GLY A 349 -26.39 -0.52 4.49
C GLY A 349 -25.29 0.47 4.10
N TYR A 350 -25.53 1.37 3.15
CA TYR A 350 -24.60 2.45 2.82
C TYR A 350 -24.63 3.60 3.84
N PRO A 351 -23.47 4.23 4.12
CA PRO A 351 -23.42 5.43 4.96
C PRO A 351 -24.08 6.61 4.24
N LEU A 352 -24.94 7.34 4.95
CA LEU A 352 -25.67 8.50 4.44
C LEU A 352 -25.00 9.81 4.82
N VAL A 353 -24.61 9.95 6.09
CA VAL A 353 -24.01 11.17 6.64
C VAL A 353 -23.26 10.85 7.93
N ASP A 354 -22.16 11.57 8.15
CA ASP A 354 -21.52 11.65 9.45
C ASP A 354 -22.09 12.85 10.22
N LEU A 355 -22.63 12.57 11.41
CA LEU A 355 -23.26 13.55 12.29
C LEU A 355 -22.37 13.82 13.49
N MET A 356 -22.08 15.10 13.72
CA MET A 356 -21.46 15.57 14.97
C MET A 356 -22.53 16.10 15.92
N THR A 357 -22.46 15.73 17.19
CA THR A 357 -23.28 16.28 18.27
C THR A 357 -22.39 16.77 19.39
N GLY A 358 -22.88 17.66 20.25
CA GLY A 358 -22.27 17.93 21.54
C GLY A 358 -22.23 16.68 22.43
N GLU A 359 -21.33 16.67 23.41
CA GLU A 359 -21.18 15.54 24.35
C GLU A 359 -22.45 15.27 25.17
N ASN A 360 -23.13 16.33 25.61
CA ASN A 360 -24.33 16.25 26.45
C ASN A 360 -25.62 16.03 25.65
N GLU A 361 -25.54 15.97 24.31
CA GLU A 361 -26.69 15.69 23.47
C GLU A 361 -26.99 14.18 23.44
N PRO A 362 -28.27 13.77 23.44
CA PRO A 362 -28.61 12.36 23.34
C PRO A 362 -28.10 11.79 22.01
N PRO A 363 -27.53 10.56 22.02
CA PRO A 363 -27.08 9.94 20.79
C PRO A 363 -28.26 9.73 19.83
N PRO A 364 -28.05 9.88 18.51
CA PRO A 364 -29.06 9.51 17.52
C PRO A 364 -29.41 8.02 17.66
N LYS A 365 -30.68 7.69 17.41
CA LYS A 365 -31.18 6.32 17.51
C LYS A 365 -31.63 5.80 16.15
N ALA A 366 -31.53 4.49 15.97
CA ALA A 366 -32.08 3.82 14.81
C ALA A 366 -33.60 4.01 14.75
N ALA A 367 -34.13 4.12 13.53
CA ALA A 367 -35.54 4.38 13.21
C ALA A 367 -36.13 5.71 13.75
N GLU A 368 -35.34 6.56 14.40
CA GLU A 368 -35.77 7.88 14.84
C GLU A 368 -35.36 8.97 13.84
N ARG A 369 -36.29 9.88 13.52
CA ARG A 369 -36.03 10.97 12.57
C ARG A 369 -35.15 12.04 13.21
N ILE A 370 -34.04 12.38 12.56
CA ILE A 370 -33.14 13.45 12.97
C ILE A 370 -32.95 14.47 11.85
N LEU A 371 -32.81 15.75 12.23
CA LEU A 371 -32.50 16.83 11.29
C LEU A 371 -30.99 17.05 11.24
N CYS A 372 -30.37 16.70 10.12
CA CYS A 372 -28.97 16.96 9.83
C CYS A 372 -28.83 18.32 9.15
N ARG A 373 -27.90 19.16 9.63
CA ARG A 373 -27.61 20.49 9.07
C ARG A 373 -26.15 20.59 8.67
N HIS A 374 -25.89 21.21 7.54
CA HIS A 374 -24.52 21.57 7.17
C HIS A 374 -24.03 22.71 8.08
N PRO A 375 -22.83 22.63 8.66
CA PRO A 375 -22.38 23.57 9.69
C PRO A 375 -22.23 25.02 9.22
N PHE A 376 -21.98 25.23 7.91
CA PHE A 376 -21.70 26.54 7.34
C PHE A 376 -22.67 26.99 6.24
N ASN A 377 -23.66 26.15 5.88
CA ASN A 377 -24.58 26.45 4.80
C ASN A 377 -26.01 26.14 5.27
N GLU A 378 -26.72 27.19 5.67
CA GLU A 378 -28.05 27.07 6.28
C GLU A 378 -29.07 26.40 5.36
N SER A 379 -28.96 26.60 4.05
CA SER A 379 -29.85 25.99 3.06
C SER A 379 -29.67 24.48 2.93
N LYS A 380 -28.48 23.96 3.28
CA LYS A 380 -28.16 22.53 3.22
C LYS A 380 -28.57 21.85 4.52
N ARG A 381 -29.76 21.24 4.50
CA ARG A 381 -30.30 20.44 5.60
C ARG A 381 -31.13 19.28 5.08
N ALA A 382 -31.13 18.17 5.80
CA ALA A 382 -31.88 16.98 5.43
C ALA A 382 -32.43 16.29 6.68
N TYR A 383 -33.63 15.73 6.57
CA TYR A 383 -34.12 14.78 7.56
C TYR A 383 -33.64 13.38 7.20
N VAL A 384 -33.05 12.71 8.18
CA VAL A 384 -32.53 11.34 8.04
C VAL A 384 -33.25 10.44 9.04
N VAL A 385 -33.64 9.24 8.60
CA VAL A 385 -34.16 8.17 9.45
C VAL A 385 -33.17 7.01 9.33
N PRO A 386 -32.13 6.96 10.17
CA PRO A 386 -31.08 5.94 10.07
C PRO A 386 -31.63 4.58 10.44
N GLN A 387 -31.22 3.53 9.73
CA GLN A 387 -31.51 2.14 10.13
C GLN A 387 -30.47 1.60 11.10
N ARG A 388 -29.25 2.12 11.01
CA ARG A 388 -28.16 1.82 11.92
C ARG A 388 -27.41 3.11 12.23
N VAL A 389 -27.02 3.25 13.48
CA VAL A 389 -26.19 4.34 13.99
C VAL A 389 -24.92 3.72 14.54
N GLU A 390 -23.79 4.28 14.17
CA GLU A 390 -22.48 3.83 14.64
C GLU A 390 -21.73 5.01 15.25
N GLU A 391 -21.34 4.92 16.52
CA GLU A 391 -20.42 5.89 17.11
C GLU A 391 -19.00 5.63 16.62
N LEU A 392 -18.37 6.66 16.03
CA LEU A 392 -17.10 6.51 15.34
C LEU A 392 -15.89 6.53 16.28
N MET A 393 -15.96 7.34 17.34
CA MET A 393 -14.84 7.52 18.28
C MET A 393 -14.85 6.46 19.38
N LYS A 394 -13.70 5.84 19.62
CA LYS A 394 -13.47 4.91 20.73
C LYS A 394 -12.36 5.45 21.64
N CYS A 395 -12.46 5.17 22.93
CA CYS A 395 -11.38 5.48 23.87
C CYS A 395 -10.24 4.48 23.64
N PHE A 396 -9.06 5.00 23.27
CA PHE A 396 -7.84 4.20 23.08
C PHE A 396 -6.84 4.40 24.22
N TRP A 397 -6.92 5.54 24.89
CA TRP A 397 -6.07 5.86 26.02
C TRP A 397 -6.90 6.64 27.04
N PRO A 398 -7.34 6.03 28.16
CA PRO A 398 -8.26 6.67 29.09
C PRO A 398 -7.60 7.70 30.03
N GLY A 399 -6.27 7.76 30.08
CA GLY A 399 -5.54 8.53 31.09
C GLY A 399 -5.72 7.97 32.51
N ARG A 400 -5.18 8.66 33.52
CA ARG A 400 -5.42 8.35 34.94
C ARG A 400 -6.82 8.79 35.37
N SER A 401 -7.58 7.89 36.00
CA SER A 401 -8.99 8.09 36.42
C SER A 401 -9.23 9.24 37.40
N ASP A 402 -8.19 9.69 38.10
CA ASP A 402 -8.31 10.52 39.29
C ASP A 402 -8.07 12.02 39.00
N TYR A 403 -7.60 12.36 37.80
CA TYR A 403 -7.27 13.74 37.46
C TYR A 403 -8.50 14.49 36.88
N ARG A 404 -9.32 15.07 37.76
CA ARG A 404 -10.43 15.98 37.40
C ARG A 404 -9.99 17.44 37.27
N GLY A 405 -8.75 17.68 36.83
CA GLY A 405 -8.16 19.00 36.71
C GLY A 405 -8.36 19.59 35.31
N TYR A 406 -9.08 20.71 35.21
CA TYR A 406 -9.11 21.68 34.09
C TYR A 406 -8.91 21.09 32.68
N PHE A 407 -9.92 20.35 32.20
CA PHE A 407 -9.95 19.72 30.88
C PHE A 407 -9.78 20.73 29.74
N ARG A 408 -8.97 20.37 28.74
CA ARG A 408 -8.85 21.12 27.47
C ARG A 408 -8.86 20.15 26.31
N ILE A 409 -9.77 20.38 25.38
CA ILE A 409 -10.04 19.44 24.30
C ILE A 409 -9.49 19.99 23.01
N ALA A 410 -8.65 19.20 22.37
CA ALA A 410 -8.20 19.45 21.02
C ALA A 410 -8.71 18.37 20.06
N PHE A 411 -9.00 18.78 18.83
CA PHE A 411 -9.32 17.86 17.75
C PHE A 411 -8.24 17.86 16.70
N VAL A 412 -7.99 16.65 16.18
CA VAL A 412 -7.34 16.46 14.89
C VAL A 412 -8.44 16.33 13.85
N ASP A 413 -8.55 17.29 12.94
CA ASP A 413 -9.59 17.35 11.90
C ASP A 413 -8.96 17.41 10.51
N TYR A 414 -9.71 17.01 9.50
CA TYR A 414 -9.28 16.98 8.11
C TYR A 414 -9.80 18.23 7.38
N PHE A 415 -8.89 19.06 6.83
CA PHE A 415 -9.25 20.07 5.82
C PHE A 415 -9.00 19.49 4.43
N SER A 416 -10.05 19.33 3.64
CA SER A 416 -9.90 19.38 2.19
C SER A 416 -10.14 20.84 1.81
N ASP A 417 -9.09 21.48 1.29
CA ASP A 417 -9.29 22.56 0.33
C ASP A 417 -9.90 21.97 -0.96
#